data_AF-A0A182J0I1-F1
#
_entry.id   AF-A0A182J0I1-F1
#
_cell.length_a   1.000
_cell.length_b   1.000
_cell.length_c   1.000
_cell.angle_alpha   90.00
_cell.angle_beta   90.00
_cell.angle_gamma   90.00
#
_symmetry.space_group_name_H-M   'P 1'
#
loop_
_entity.id
_entity.type
_entity.pdbx_description
1 polymer ?
#
loop_
_entity_poly.entity_id
_entity_poly.type
_entity_poly.pdbx_seq_one_letter_code
_entity_poly.pdbx_strand_id
1 'polypeptide(L)'
;MMFQRLVVLPALVLLVVLVHHAESGPLERQRLFTPADELGDQFEGDMRLTEEQEVGLRKRTGMYLPTFLWPDRTVPYEIVANDFAPNQRVAIESAMRAIEASTCVRFVPATASTVDYVRIAAGQGCSSFVGRVRGAQQLLLQPDPVGSGCFVHGTIVHELIHALGFYHMQSATDRDNWISIQWQNIEPGREGNFQSYGTDRILNYGVAYDYGSVMHYGERAFSTNGLPTIVPRADGVVIGQRVAMSSGDIQRIRNMYQC
;
A
#
# COMPACT_ATOMS: atom_id res chain seq x y z
N MET A 1 83.54 -26.14 -6.15
CA MET A 1 82.22 -26.19 -6.81
C MET A 1 81.20 -26.73 -5.82
N MET A 2 80.39 -25.88 -5.19
CA MET A 2 79.03 -26.25 -4.76
C MET A 2 78.25 -25.01 -4.34
N PHE A 3 77.01 -24.97 -4.83
CA PHE A 3 76.08 -23.86 -4.96
C PHE A 3 75.60 -23.23 -3.64
N GLN A 4 75.55 -21.89 -3.61
CA GLN A 4 74.61 -21.12 -2.78
C GLN A 4 73.18 -21.47 -3.20
N ARG A 5 72.37 -21.99 -2.27
CA ARG A 5 70.91 -22.05 -2.44
C ARG A 5 70.29 -20.87 -1.71
N LEU A 6 69.80 -19.90 -2.50
CA LEU A 6 68.86 -18.87 -2.05
C LEU A 6 67.58 -19.56 -1.54
N VAL A 7 67.20 -19.31 -0.29
CA VAL A 7 65.88 -19.65 0.21
C VAL A 7 64.99 -18.43 -0.01
N VAL A 8 64.05 -18.54 -0.95
CA VAL A 8 63.01 -17.54 -1.19
C VAL A 8 61.88 -17.81 -0.18
N LEU A 9 61.68 -16.90 0.78
CA LEU A 9 60.51 -16.89 1.64
C LEU A 9 59.30 -16.34 0.85
N PRO A 10 58.13 -17.00 0.87
CA PRO A 10 56.95 -16.45 0.21
C PRO A 10 56.40 -15.28 1.04
N ALA A 11 56.21 -14.13 0.38
CA ALA A 11 55.55 -12.98 0.98
C ALA A 11 54.08 -13.31 1.26
N LEU A 12 53.69 -13.28 2.54
CA LEU A 12 52.32 -13.43 2.98
C LEU A 12 51.58 -12.11 2.64
N VAL A 13 50.82 -12.09 1.54
CA VAL A 13 49.95 -10.97 1.20
C VAL A 13 48.71 -11.05 2.09
N LEU A 14 48.66 -10.26 3.16
CA LEU A 14 47.43 -10.04 3.93
C LEU A 14 46.46 -9.23 3.05
N LEU A 15 45.47 -9.91 2.47
CA LEU A 15 44.35 -9.26 1.81
C LEU A 15 43.42 -8.71 2.91
N VAL A 16 43.60 -7.46 3.30
CA VAL A 16 42.62 -6.75 4.13
C VAL A 16 41.42 -6.47 3.25
N VAL A 17 40.39 -7.31 3.34
CA VAL A 17 39.07 -7.01 2.79
C VAL A 17 38.49 -5.89 3.64
N LEU A 18 38.62 -4.65 3.16
CA LEU A 18 37.86 -3.51 3.67
C LEU A 18 36.39 -3.77 3.35
N VAL A 19 35.66 -4.35 4.31
CA VAL A 19 34.19 -4.35 4.28
C VAL A 19 33.78 -2.90 4.55
N HIS A 20 33.52 -2.14 3.49
CA HIS A 20 32.77 -0.89 3.60
C HIS A 20 31.38 -1.22 4.12
N HIS A 21 31.20 -1.12 5.44
CA HIS A 21 29.87 -0.93 6.01
C HIS A 21 29.45 0.47 5.61
N ALA A 22 28.70 0.58 4.53
CA ALA A 22 27.86 1.75 4.29
C ALA A 22 26.80 1.73 5.41
N GLU A 23 27.03 2.48 6.48
CA GLU A 23 25.98 2.77 7.44
C GLU A 23 24.95 3.65 6.72
N SER A 24 23.88 3.04 6.24
CA SER A 24 22.71 3.75 5.71
C SER A 24 22.27 4.80 6.72
N GLY A 25 22.15 6.05 6.29
CA GLY A 25 21.80 7.18 7.16
C GLY A 25 20.42 6.99 7.82
N PRO A 26 20.08 7.78 8.85
CA PRO A 26 18.82 7.65 9.58
C PRO A 26 17.56 7.63 8.69
N LEU A 27 17.56 8.41 7.60
CA LEU A 27 16.47 8.49 6.63
C LEU A 27 16.36 7.24 5.74
N GLU A 28 17.49 6.67 5.35
CA GLU A 28 17.54 5.45 4.53
C GLU A 28 17.17 4.22 5.36
N ARG A 29 17.55 4.21 6.64
CA ARG A 29 17.13 3.20 7.61
C ARG A 29 15.63 3.29 7.93
N GLN A 30 15.04 4.48 7.90
CA GLN A 30 13.61 4.68 8.12
C GLN A 30 12.77 4.15 6.96
N ARG A 31 13.20 4.36 5.71
CA ARG A 31 12.54 3.80 4.51
C ARG A 31 12.43 2.27 4.55
N LEU A 32 13.31 1.58 5.28
CA LEU A 32 13.24 0.11 5.43
C LEU A 32 12.06 -0.37 6.28
N PHE A 33 11.46 0.48 7.13
CA PHE A 33 10.39 0.12 8.05
C PHE A 33 9.04 0.75 7.71
N THR A 34 9.00 1.69 6.76
CA THR A 34 7.77 2.29 6.25
C THR A 34 7.15 1.36 5.19
N PRO A 35 5.84 1.09 5.25
CA PRO A 35 5.13 0.38 4.18
C PRO A 35 5.40 1.00 2.80
N ALA A 36 5.56 0.17 1.77
CA ALA A 36 5.96 0.63 0.44
C ALA A 36 4.91 1.53 -0.23
N ASP A 37 3.65 1.33 0.11
CA ASP A 37 2.49 2.16 -0.27
C ASP A 37 2.57 3.60 0.29
N GLU A 38 3.27 3.81 1.42
CA GLU A 38 3.43 5.12 2.06
C GLU A 38 4.66 5.90 1.54
N LEU A 39 5.26 5.46 0.43
CA LEU A 39 6.45 6.09 -0.17
C LEU A 39 6.21 6.63 -1.59
N GLY A 40 5.00 6.47 -2.12
CA GLY A 40 4.67 6.84 -3.49
C GLY A 40 4.35 8.33 -3.71
N ASP A 41 4.28 8.69 -4.99
CA ASP A 41 3.97 10.04 -5.47
C ASP A 41 2.50 10.24 -5.88
N GLN A 42 1.67 9.21 -5.74
CA GLN A 42 0.26 9.30 -6.11
C GLN A 42 -0.53 10.10 -5.06
N PHE A 43 -1.83 10.30 -5.31
CA PHE A 43 -2.71 10.95 -4.36
C PHE A 43 -2.72 10.13 -3.07
N GLU A 44 -2.41 10.76 -1.93
CA GLU A 44 -2.13 10.03 -0.68
C GLU A 44 -1.16 8.86 -0.91
N GLY A 45 -0.05 9.07 -1.61
CA GLY A 45 0.99 8.04 -1.76
C GLY A 45 0.73 7.03 -2.88
N ASP A 46 -0.40 6.33 -2.85
CA ASP A 46 -0.65 5.11 -3.63
C ASP A 46 -1.99 5.10 -4.39
N MET A 47 -2.88 6.06 -4.18
CA MET A 47 -4.16 6.10 -4.88
C MET A 47 -4.07 6.86 -6.20
N ARG A 48 -4.42 6.17 -7.29
CA ARG A 48 -4.58 6.77 -8.62
C ARG A 48 -6.01 7.25 -8.77
N LEU A 49 -6.21 8.55 -8.98
CA LEU A 49 -7.54 9.12 -9.19
C LEU A 49 -7.77 9.42 -10.67
N THR A 50 -8.98 9.17 -11.16
CA THR A 50 -9.40 9.68 -12.47
C THR A 50 -9.67 11.18 -12.42
N GLU A 51 -9.71 11.85 -13.57
CA GLU A 51 -10.11 13.27 -13.63
C GLU A 51 -11.50 13.50 -13.02
N GLU A 52 -12.45 12.58 -13.23
CA GLU A 52 -13.76 12.64 -12.60
C GLU A 52 -13.66 12.59 -11.07
N GLN A 53 -12.81 11.72 -10.54
CA GLN A 53 -12.51 11.62 -9.11
C GLN A 53 -11.87 12.91 -8.60
N GLU A 54 -10.81 13.41 -9.24
CA GLU A 54 -10.14 14.66 -8.88
C GLU A 54 -11.07 15.88 -8.93
N VAL A 55 -11.90 15.99 -9.97
CA VAL A 55 -12.88 17.08 -10.09
C VAL A 55 -13.96 16.96 -9.01
N GLY A 56 -14.41 15.74 -8.71
CA GLY A 56 -15.27 15.45 -7.56
C GLY A 56 -14.64 15.85 -6.24
N LEU A 57 -13.31 15.81 -6.10
CA LEU A 57 -12.62 16.31 -4.90
C LEU A 57 -12.64 17.84 -4.80
N ARG A 58 -12.55 18.54 -5.94
CA ARG A 58 -12.43 20.01 -5.98
C ARG A 58 -13.78 20.72 -5.91
N LYS A 59 -14.83 20.09 -6.43
CA LYS A 59 -16.20 20.62 -6.43
C LYS A 59 -16.96 19.87 -5.34
N ARG A 60 -17.38 20.57 -4.28
CA ARG A 60 -18.09 20.11 -3.05
C ARG A 60 -19.45 19.41 -3.30
N THR A 61 -19.53 18.59 -4.32
CA THR A 61 -20.71 17.90 -4.83
C THR A 61 -20.36 16.43 -4.87
N GLY A 62 -20.83 15.72 -3.85
CA GLY A 62 -20.52 14.33 -3.56
C GLY A 62 -20.57 13.46 -4.81
N MET A 63 -19.47 12.73 -5.00
CA MET A 63 -19.34 11.72 -6.02
C MET A 63 -20.34 10.60 -5.74
N TYR A 64 -21.19 10.26 -6.72
CA TYR A 64 -22.19 9.21 -6.59
C TYR A 64 -21.50 7.84 -6.48
N LEU A 65 -21.24 7.42 -5.24
CA LEU A 65 -20.52 6.19 -4.86
C LEU A 65 -20.98 4.90 -5.58
N PRO A 66 -22.27 4.69 -5.93
CA PRO A 66 -22.68 3.45 -6.59
C PRO A 66 -22.04 3.21 -7.96
N THR A 67 -21.70 4.26 -8.72
CA THR A 67 -21.07 4.05 -10.04
C THR A 67 -19.64 3.54 -9.95
N PHE A 68 -18.99 3.72 -8.80
CA PHE A 68 -17.63 3.23 -8.54
C PHE A 68 -17.61 1.87 -7.85
N LEU A 69 -18.76 1.26 -7.59
CA LEU A 69 -18.83 -0.12 -7.11
C LEU A 69 -18.66 -1.11 -8.25
N TRP A 70 -18.07 -2.26 -7.93
CA TRP A 70 -18.06 -3.42 -8.81
C TRP A 70 -19.44 -4.08 -8.86
N PRO A 71 -20.07 -4.21 -10.05
CA PRO A 71 -21.36 -4.88 -10.19
C PRO A 71 -21.33 -6.30 -9.66
N ASP A 72 -22.46 -6.75 -9.12
CA ASP A 72 -22.65 -8.11 -8.59
C ASP A 72 -21.59 -8.55 -7.56
N ARG A 73 -20.89 -7.57 -6.95
CA ARG A 73 -19.79 -7.80 -6.00
C ARG A 73 -18.64 -8.59 -6.62
N THR A 74 -18.52 -8.54 -7.95
CA THR A 74 -17.56 -9.33 -8.72
C THR A 74 -16.53 -8.41 -9.33
N VAL A 75 -15.25 -8.68 -9.07
CA VAL A 75 -14.10 -7.95 -9.58
C VAL A 75 -13.41 -8.82 -10.62
N PRO A 76 -13.63 -8.61 -11.92
CA PRO A 76 -12.83 -9.25 -12.94
C PRO A 76 -11.37 -8.79 -12.84
N TYR A 77 -10.42 -9.69 -13.02
CA TYR A 77 -9.00 -9.38 -12.93
C TYR A 77 -8.14 -10.08 -13.98
N GLU A 78 -7.02 -9.45 -14.32
CA GLU A 78 -5.93 -10.05 -15.11
C GLU A 78 -4.62 -9.86 -14.33
N ILE A 79 -3.87 -10.93 -14.10
CA ILE A 79 -2.47 -10.84 -13.65
C ILE A 79 -1.58 -10.96 -14.87
N VAL A 80 -0.79 -9.93 -15.17
CA VAL A 80 0.10 -9.93 -16.34
C VAL A 80 1.20 -10.96 -16.13
N ALA A 81 1.09 -12.10 -16.80
CA ALA A 81 1.88 -13.30 -16.46
C ALA A 81 3.40 -13.09 -16.51
N ASN A 82 3.90 -12.30 -17.47
CA ASN A 82 5.33 -12.06 -17.65
C ASN A 82 5.91 -11.00 -16.71
N ASP A 83 5.07 -10.27 -15.99
CA ASP A 83 5.50 -9.22 -15.05
C ASP A 83 5.93 -9.79 -13.70
N PHE A 84 5.48 -11.02 -13.38
CA PHE A 84 5.62 -11.60 -12.05
C PHE A 84 6.13 -13.04 -12.07
N ALA A 85 6.98 -13.39 -11.11
CA ALA A 85 7.40 -14.77 -10.87
C ALA A 85 6.21 -15.65 -10.39
N PRO A 86 6.27 -16.99 -10.53
CA PRO A 86 5.18 -17.87 -10.11
C PRO A 86 4.76 -17.70 -8.64
N ASN A 87 5.70 -17.52 -7.72
CA ASN A 87 5.42 -17.29 -6.30
C ASN A 87 4.76 -15.93 -6.03
N GLN A 88 5.09 -14.90 -6.80
CA GLN A 88 4.44 -13.59 -6.73
C GLN A 88 2.97 -13.68 -7.17
N ARG A 89 2.68 -14.40 -8.26
CA ARG A 89 1.29 -14.65 -8.68
C ARG A 89 0.48 -15.39 -7.62
N VAL A 90 1.09 -16.40 -6.98
CA VAL A 90 0.47 -17.11 -5.84
C VAL A 90 0.19 -16.16 -4.68
N ALA A 91 1.09 -15.21 -4.39
CA ALA A 91 0.89 -14.22 -3.33
C ALA A 91 -0.28 -13.26 -3.65
N ILE A 92 -0.40 -12.80 -4.90
CA ILE A 92 -1.51 -11.97 -5.38
C ILE A 92 -2.84 -12.72 -5.22
N GLU A 93 -2.92 -13.95 -5.71
CA GLU A 93 -4.12 -14.78 -5.57
C GLU A 93 -4.44 -15.09 -4.10
N SER A 94 -3.42 -15.21 -3.25
CA SER A 94 -3.61 -15.41 -1.80
C SER A 94 -4.27 -14.20 -1.15
N ALA A 95 -3.89 -12.98 -1.54
CA ALA A 95 -4.52 -11.76 -1.05
C ALA A 95 -5.97 -11.64 -1.51
N MET A 96 -6.28 -11.98 -2.77
CA MET A 96 -7.66 -12.08 -3.26
C MET A 96 -8.49 -13.05 -2.41
N ARG A 97 -7.97 -14.27 -2.17
CA ARG A 97 -8.65 -15.28 -1.34
C ARG A 97 -8.91 -14.80 0.09
N ALA A 98 -8.02 -14.01 0.68
CA ALA A 98 -8.23 -13.46 2.02
C ALA A 98 -9.47 -12.55 2.08
N ILE A 99 -9.68 -11.73 1.06
CA ILE A 99 -10.88 -10.88 0.92
C ILE A 99 -12.13 -11.74 0.68
N GLU A 100 -12.06 -12.71 -0.24
CA GLU A 100 -13.18 -13.60 -0.56
C GLU A 100 -13.65 -14.45 0.62
N ALA A 101 -12.71 -14.91 1.46
CA ALA A 101 -13.01 -15.75 2.62
C ALA A 101 -13.82 -14.99 3.69
N SER A 102 -13.68 -13.67 3.76
CA SER A 102 -14.27 -12.85 4.81
C SER A 102 -15.40 -11.96 4.30
N THR A 103 -15.64 -11.88 3.00
CA THR A 103 -16.63 -10.98 2.39
C THR A 103 -17.44 -11.69 1.31
N CYS A 104 -18.44 -11.00 0.74
CA CYS A 104 -19.17 -11.51 -0.42
C CYS A 104 -18.55 -11.06 -1.76
N VAL A 105 -17.43 -10.33 -1.75
CA VAL A 105 -16.71 -9.94 -2.96
C VAL A 105 -16.04 -11.16 -3.58
N ARG A 106 -16.06 -11.27 -4.91
CA ARG A 106 -15.45 -12.37 -5.66
C ARG A 106 -14.53 -11.84 -6.74
N PHE A 107 -13.33 -12.39 -6.84
CA PHE A 107 -12.40 -12.13 -7.92
C PHE A 107 -12.56 -13.21 -8.99
N VAL A 108 -12.74 -12.79 -10.24
CA VAL A 108 -12.90 -13.72 -11.38
C VAL A 108 -11.91 -13.38 -12.49
N PRO A 109 -11.30 -14.37 -13.16
CA PRO A 109 -10.44 -14.08 -14.31
C PRO A 109 -11.19 -13.30 -15.39
N ALA A 110 -10.60 -12.21 -15.87
CA ALA A 110 -11.11 -11.46 -17.00
C ALA A 110 -11.05 -12.31 -18.27
N THR A 111 -12.05 -12.12 -19.13
CA THR A 111 -12.13 -12.77 -20.45
C THR A 111 -11.85 -11.75 -21.54
N ALA A 112 -11.70 -12.19 -22.79
CA ALA A 112 -11.57 -11.30 -23.94
C ALA A 112 -12.76 -10.33 -24.13
N SER A 113 -13.92 -10.61 -23.52
CA SER A 113 -15.11 -9.77 -23.56
C SER A 113 -15.27 -8.85 -22.34
N THR A 114 -14.41 -8.99 -21.33
CA THR A 114 -14.48 -8.21 -20.09
C THR A 114 -13.96 -6.79 -20.36
N VAL A 115 -14.83 -5.80 -20.16
CA VAL A 115 -14.50 -4.37 -20.39
C VAL A 115 -13.89 -3.75 -19.14
N ASP A 116 -14.57 -3.89 -18.01
CA ASP A 116 -14.13 -3.35 -16.71
C ASP A 116 -13.42 -4.46 -15.94
N TYR A 117 -12.13 -4.29 -15.65
CA TYR A 117 -11.35 -5.25 -14.87
C TYR A 117 -10.11 -4.60 -14.26
N VAL A 118 -9.63 -5.21 -13.18
CA VAL A 118 -8.36 -4.83 -12.55
C VAL A 118 -7.22 -5.56 -13.28
N ARG A 119 -6.37 -4.79 -13.96
CA ARG A 119 -5.16 -5.27 -14.60
C ARG A 119 -3.97 -5.11 -13.66
N ILE A 120 -3.57 -6.22 -13.04
CA ILE A 120 -2.46 -6.28 -12.08
C ILE A 120 -1.15 -6.45 -12.86
N ALA A 121 -0.30 -5.43 -12.81
CA ALA A 121 0.91 -5.32 -13.63
C ALA A 121 2.10 -4.82 -12.81
N ALA A 122 3.31 -5.09 -13.30
CA ALA A 122 4.51 -4.55 -12.66
C ALA A 122 4.57 -3.02 -12.81
N GLY A 123 5.04 -2.34 -11.77
CA GLY A 123 5.21 -0.89 -11.77
C GLY A 123 6.30 -0.42 -10.81
N GLN A 124 6.39 0.90 -10.63
CA GLN A 124 7.19 1.50 -9.55
C GLN A 124 6.28 1.74 -8.36
N GLY A 125 6.70 1.30 -7.17
CA GLY A 125 5.87 1.33 -5.98
C GLY A 125 4.61 0.47 -6.07
N CYS A 126 3.70 0.67 -5.12
CA CYS A 126 2.41 0.01 -5.04
C CYS A 126 1.34 1.08 -5.26
N SER A 127 0.35 0.81 -6.11
CA SER A 127 -0.76 1.75 -6.31
C SER A 127 -1.97 1.13 -6.97
N SER A 128 -3.14 1.72 -6.71
CA SER A 128 -4.42 1.26 -7.25
C SER A 128 -5.38 2.43 -7.47
N PHE A 129 -6.35 2.23 -8.36
CA PHE A 129 -7.49 3.15 -8.45
C PHE A 129 -8.46 2.90 -7.30
N VAL A 130 -9.18 3.95 -6.89
CA VAL A 130 -10.22 3.81 -5.86
C VAL A 130 -11.55 3.42 -6.50
N GLY A 131 -11.97 2.17 -6.30
CA GLY A 131 -13.19 1.63 -6.87
C GLY A 131 -13.07 1.31 -8.37
N ARG A 132 -14.21 1.02 -9.00
CA ARG A 132 -14.33 0.75 -10.43
C ARG A 132 -14.34 2.05 -11.22
N VAL A 133 -13.32 2.26 -12.06
CA VAL A 133 -13.15 3.51 -12.85
C VAL A 133 -13.49 3.37 -14.34
N ARG A 134 -14.11 2.24 -14.73
CA ARG A 134 -14.45 1.81 -16.10
C ARG A 134 -13.23 1.50 -16.97
N GLY A 135 -13.39 0.53 -17.86
CA GLY A 135 -12.29 -0.02 -18.66
C GLY A 135 -11.29 -0.83 -17.83
N ALA A 136 -10.19 -1.21 -18.48
CA ALA A 136 -9.06 -1.83 -17.79
C ALA A 136 -8.37 -0.82 -16.87
N GLN A 137 -8.42 -1.04 -15.56
CA GLN A 137 -7.77 -0.18 -14.57
C GLN A 137 -6.54 -0.86 -14.00
N GLN A 138 -5.43 -0.13 -13.91
CA GLN A 138 -4.18 -0.68 -13.42
C GLN A 138 -4.15 -0.76 -11.89
N LEU A 139 -3.70 -1.90 -11.38
CA LEU A 139 -3.16 -2.05 -10.03
C LEU A 139 -1.67 -2.40 -10.21
N LEU A 140 -0.80 -1.50 -9.76
CA LEU A 140 0.64 -1.64 -9.94
C LEU A 140 1.27 -2.21 -8.68
N LEU A 141 2.11 -3.23 -8.87
CA LEU A 141 2.96 -3.78 -7.80
C LEU A 141 4.40 -3.79 -8.30
N GLN A 142 5.31 -3.15 -7.58
CA GLN A 142 6.73 -3.35 -7.80
C GLN A 142 7.07 -4.83 -7.57
N PRO A 143 7.79 -5.51 -8.49
CA PRO A 143 8.06 -6.94 -8.42
C PRO A 143 9.12 -7.31 -7.37
N ASP A 144 8.92 -6.87 -6.12
CA ASP A 144 9.77 -7.16 -4.97
C ASP A 144 9.70 -8.64 -4.55
N PRO A 145 10.72 -9.16 -3.83
CA PRO A 145 10.65 -10.49 -3.24
C PRO A 145 9.40 -10.66 -2.35
N VAL A 146 8.78 -11.85 -2.42
CA VAL A 146 7.61 -12.18 -1.60
C VAL A 146 7.92 -12.00 -0.11
N GLY A 147 7.08 -11.23 0.59
CA GLY A 147 7.28 -10.83 1.98
C GLY A 147 7.99 -9.49 2.18
N SER A 148 8.29 -8.75 1.10
CA SER A 148 8.91 -7.43 1.16
C SER A 148 8.27 -6.46 0.16
N GLY A 149 8.41 -5.16 0.40
CA GLY A 149 7.91 -4.11 -0.49
C GLY A 149 6.42 -4.31 -0.84
N CYS A 150 6.08 -4.23 -2.12
CA CYS A 150 4.70 -4.44 -2.59
C CYS A 150 4.19 -5.88 -2.45
N PHE A 151 5.06 -6.84 -2.14
CA PHE A 151 4.70 -8.25 -1.95
C PHE A 151 4.63 -8.67 -0.48
N VAL A 152 4.54 -7.72 0.45
CA VAL A 152 3.98 -7.97 1.78
C VAL A 152 2.49 -8.27 1.63
N HIS A 153 1.99 -9.32 2.29
CA HIS A 153 0.61 -9.79 2.10
C HIS A 153 -0.44 -8.70 2.36
N GLY A 154 -0.31 -7.97 3.47
CA GLY A 154 -1.23 -6.87 3.79
C GLY A 154 -1.16 -5.71 2.80
N THR A 155 0.00 -5.45 2.17
CA THR A 155 0.12 -4.42 1.12
C THR A 155 -0.63 -4.83 -0.15
N ILE A 156 -0.57 -6.10 -0.58
CA ILE A 156 -1.39 -6.54 -1.72
C ILE A 156 -2.89 -6.43 -1.37
N VAL A 157 -3.27 -6.82 -0.15
CA VAL A 157 -4.65 -6.68 0.34
C VAL A 157 -5.08 -5.20 0.34
N HIS A 158 -4.22 -4.29 0.77
CA HIS A 158 -4.44 -2.84 0.78
C HIS A 158 -4.80 -2.32 -0.62
N GLU A 159 -3.97 -2.62 -1.63
CA GLU A 159 -4.21 -2.19 -3.02
C GLU A 159 -5.48 -2.78 -3.62
N LEU A 160 -5.81 -4.03 -3.26
CA LEU A 160 -7.07 -4.65 -3.66
C LEU A 160 -8.26 -3.95 -2.99
N ILE A 161 -8.15 -3.53 -1.73
CA ILE A 161 -9.21 -2.80 -1.01
C ILE A 161 -9.40 -1.39 -1.58
N HIS A 162 -8.33 -0.72 -2.03
CA HIS A 162 -8.47 0.49 -2.86
C HIS A 162 -9.31 0.21 -4.10
N ALA A 163 -9.00 -0.86 -4.85
CA ALA A 163 -9.78 -1.24 -6.03
C ALA A 163 -11.26 -1.53 -5.70
N LEU A 164 -11.59 -1.89 -4.46
CA LEU A 164 -12.98 -2.06 -4.01
C LEU A 164 -13.71 -0.75 -3.71
N GLY A 165 -13.00 0.36 -3.54
CA GLY A 165 -13.57 1.70 -3.34
C GLY A 165 -13.27 2.35 -2.00
N PHE A 166 -12.27 1.86 -1.26
CA PHE A 166 -11.91 2.42 0.04
C PHE A 166 -10.74 3.39 -0.07
N TYR A 167 -10.88 4.52 0.60
CA TYR A 167 -9.77 5.44 0.89
C TYR A 167 -9.06 5.02 2.17
N HIS A 168 -7.96 5.69 2.48
CA HIS A 168 -7.25 5.47 3.72
C HIS A 168 -8.04 5.80 4.98
N MET A 169 -7.72 5.05 6.05
CA MET A 169 -8.35 5.19 7.36
C MET A 169 -8.02 6.53 8.02
N GLN A 170 -6.77 7.01 7.90
CA GLN A 170 -6.39 8.33 8.43
C GLN A 170 -6.99 9.50 7.66
N SER A 171 -7.79 9.26 6.61
CA SER A 171 -8.53 10.31 5.89
C SER A 171 -10.01 10.34 6.25
N ALA A 172 -10.46 9.45 7.16
CA ALA A 172 -11.83 9.40 7.67
C ALA A 172 -12.32 10.75 8.22
N THR A 173 -13.62 11.01 8.07
CA THR A 173 -14.24 12.29 8.42
C THR A 173 -14.08 12.65 9.90
N ASP A 174 -14.11 11.67 10.77
CA ASP A 174 -14.04 11.83 12.22
C ASP A 174 -12.63 11.58 12.80
N ARG A 175 -11.61 11.42 11.95
CA ARG A 175 -10.26 11.01 12.36
C ARG A 175 -9.67 11.86 13.49
N ASP A 176 -9.99 13.15 13.55
CA ASP A 176 -9.34 14.08 14.49
C ASP A 176 -9.80 13.83 15.94
N ASN A 177 -10.86 13.03 16.11
CA ASN A 177 -11.28 12.48 17.41
C ASN A 177 -10.41 11.29 17.87
N TRP A 178 -9.62 10.71 16.97
CA TRP A 178 -8.91 9.44 17.19
C TRP A 178 -7.39 9.59 17.03
N ILE A 179 -6.93 10.43 16.13
CA ILE A 179 -5.51 10.69 15.87
C ILE A 179 -5.21 12.19 15.91
N SER A 180 -3.92 12.51 16.02
CA SER A 180 -3.40 13.87 15.84
C SER A 180 -2.31 13.85 14.77
N ILE A 181 -2.41 14.77 13.80
CA ILE A 181 -1.42 14.94 12.74
C ILE A 181 -0.33 15.91 13.20
N GLN A 182 0.93 15.48 13.17
CA GLN A 182 2.11 16.28 13.49
C GLN A 182 2.66 16.90 12.20
N TRP A 183 1.99 17.96 11.74
CA TRP A 183 2.26 18.62 10.46
C TRP A 183 3.74 19.01 10.27
N GLN A 184 4.41 19.41 11.34
CA GLN A 184 5.81 19.80 11.35
C GLN A 184 6.80 18.65 11.04
N ASN A 185 6.35 17.39 11.13
CA ASN A 185 7.19 16.22 10.85
C ASN A 185 7.01 15.69 9.42
N ILE A 186 6.00 16.19 8.68
CA ILE A 186 5.67 15.74 7.33
C ILE A 186 6.68 16.31 6.32
N GLU A 187 7.07 15.50 5.34
CA GLU A 187 7.87 15.94 4.20
C GLU A 187 7.19 17.11 3.48
N PRO A 188 7.89 18.25 3.26
CA PRO A 188 7.32 19.40 2.57
C PRO A 188 6.73 19.03 1.20
N GLY A 189 5.49 19.42 0.95
CA GLY A 189 4.73 19.09 -0.26
C GLY A 189 3.88 17.81 -0.15
N ARG A 190 4.00 17.04 0.95
CA ARG A 190 3.18 15.84 1.21
C ARG A 190 2.02 16.08 2.17
N GLU A 191 1.80 17.31 2.64
CA GLU A 191 0.72 17.64 3.58
C GLU A 191 -0.66 17.30 3.03
N GLY A 192 -0.81 17.32 1.70
CA GLY A 192 -2.03 16.87 1.00
C GLY A 192 -2.39 15.41 1.29
N ASN A 193 -1.41 14.55 1.59
CA ASN A 193 -1.62 13.12 1.88
C ASN A 193 -2.28 12.86 3.24
N PHE A 194 -2.41 13.90 4.05
CA PHE A 194 -2.98 13.85 5.39
C PHE A 194 -4.25 14.70 5.48
N GLN A 195 -4.98 14.95 4.39
CA GLN A 195 -6.25 15.65 4.46
C GLN A 195 -7.38 14.71 4.91
N SER A 196 -8.32 15.19 5.72
CA SER A 196 -9.56 14.47 6.01
C SER A 196 -10.66 14.94 5.05
N TYR A 197 -11.67 14.10 4.86
CA TYR A 197 -12.75 14.42 3.93
C TYR A 197 -14.13 14.26 4.56
N GLY A 198 -15.09 15.03 4.04
CA GLY A 198 -16.48 14.97 4.45
C GLY A 198 -17.17 13.67 4.02
N THR A 199 -18.39 13.48 4.53
CA THR A 199 -19.25 12.33 4.22
C THR A 199 -19.75 12.31 2.78
N ASP A 200 -19.57 13.42 2.05
CA ASP A 200 -19.78 13.50 0.62
C ASP A 200 -18.73 12.73 -0.19
N ARG A 201 -17.62 12.33 0.46
CA ARG A 201 -16.53 11.58 -0.16
C ARG A 201 -16.26 10.23 0.51
N ILE A 202 -16.11 10.22 1.83
CA ILE A 202 -15.78 9.00 2.58
C ILE A 202 -16.94 8.67 3.51
N LEU A 203 -17.51 7.48 3.30
CA LEU A 203 -18.48 6.91 4.22
C LEU A 203 -17.77 5.90 5.13
N ASN A 204 -18.05 6.01 6.43
CA ASN A 204 -17.59 5.03 7.41
C ASN A 204 -18.44 3.74 7.39
N TYR A 205 -19.49 3.69 6.57
CA TYR A 205 -20.44 2.57 6.44
C TYR A 205 -20.97 2.03 7.78
N GLY A 206 -21.16 2.92 8.76
CA GLY A 206 -21.64 2.54 10.10
C GLY A 206 -20.60 1.84 10.98
N VAL A 207 -19.32 1.83 10.61
CA VAL A 207 -18.23 1.21 11.37
C VAL A 207 -17.33 2.30 11.98
N ALA A 208 -17.11 2.22 13.30
CA ALA A 208 -16.29 3.16 14.07
C ALA A 208 -14.81 3.15 13.65
N TYR A 209 -14.07 4.21 14.00
CA TYR A 209 -12.66 4.34 13.63
C TYR A 209 -11.84 3.11 14.07
N ASP A 210 -10.94 2.65 13.19
CA ASP A 210 -10.18 1.42 13.36
C ASP A 210 -8.69 1.65 13.18
N TYR A 211 -7.97 1.79 14.29
CA TYR A 211 -6.51 1.90 14.30
C TYR A 211 -5.80 0.69 13.68
N GLY A 212 -6.42 -0.49 13.75
CA GLY A 212 -5.87 -1.74 13.23
C GLY A 212 -6.17 -1.97 11.75
N SER A 213 -6.89 -1.05 11.09
CA SER A 213 -7.21 -1.16 9.67
C SER A 213 -5.94 -1.32 8.83
N VAL A 214 -5.97 -2.24 7.87
CA VAL A 214 -4.89 -2.39 6.88
C VAL A 214 -4.77 -1.16 5.98
N MET A 215 -5.82 -0.33 5.93
CA MET A 215 -5.88 0.95 5.21
C MET A 215 -5.37 2.14 6.03
N HIS A 216 -4.85 1.91 7.24
CA HIS A 216 -4.29 2.98 8.07
C HIS A 216 -2.80 3.15 7.81
N TYR A 217 -2.36 4.40 7.66
CA TYR A 217 -0.94 4.73 7.65
C TYR A 217 -0.21 4.39 8.95
N GLY A 218 1.09 4.10 8.85
CA GLY A 218 1.98 4.01 10.00
C GLY A 218 2.26 5.36 10.66
N GLU A 219 2.76 5.30 11.89
CA GLU A 219 3.08 6.48 12.70
C GLU A 219 4.05 7.45 12.00
N ARG A 220 4.92 6.93 11.14
CA ARG A 220 6.01 7.69 10.48
C ARG A 220 5.81 7.86 8.97
N ALA A 221 4.59 7.65 8.46
CA ALA A 221 4.28 7.88 7.04
C ALA A 221 4.76 9.27 6.61
N PHE A 222 5.48 9.37 5.48
CA PHE A 222 6.01 10.62 4.93
C PHE A 222 6.80 11.51 5.92
N SER A 223 7.42 10.92 6.95
CA SER A 223 8.20 11.68 7.93
C SER A 223 9.59 12.06 7.39
N THR A 224 9.99 13.32 7.58
CA THR A 224 11.30 13.84 7.15
C THR A 224 12.37 13.80 8.25
N ASN A 225 11.99 13.54 9.50
CA ASN A 225 12.87 13.65 10.66
C ASN A 225 12.85 12.40 11.57
N GLY A 226 12.20 11.33 11.15
CA GLY A 226 12.06 10.09 11.92
C GLY A 226 11.06 10.16 13.08
N LEU A 227 10.48 11.33 13.34
CA LEU A 227 9.44 11.51 14.34
C LEU A 227 8.06 11.14 13.77
N PRO A 228 7.10 10.75 14.62
CA PRO A 228 5.75 10.42 14.17
C PRO A 228 5.06 11.59 13.47
N THR A 229 4.46 11.34 12.32
CA THR A 229 3.51 12.23 11.62
C THR A 229 2.08 11.97 12.07
N ILE A 230 1.77 10.77 12.54
CA ILE A 230 0.46 10.40 13.10
C ILE A 230 0.64 9.87 14.51
N VAL A 231 -0.12 10.44 15.46
CA VAL A 231 -0.11 10.01 16.87
C VAL A 231 -1.53 9.60 17.28
N PRO A 232 -1.77 8.33 17.65
CA PRO A 232 -3.04 7.93 18.27
C PRO A 232 -3.35 8.72 19.54
N ARG A 233 -4.60 9.10 19.75
CA ARG A 233 -5.05 9.74 21.00
C ARG A 233 -5.24 8.75 22.14
N ALA A 234 -5.45 7.47 21.81
CA ALA A 234 -5.52 6.40 22.78
C ALA A 234 -4.12 5.87 23.09
N ASP A 235 -3.80 5.73 24.38
CA ASP A 235 -2.49 5.26 24.84
C ASP A 235 -2.24 3.80 24.46
N GLY A 236 -1.02 3.49 24.02
CA GLY A 236 -0.56 2.13 23.75
C GLY A 236 -1.11 1.50 22.47
N VAL A 237 -1.77 2.27 21.61
CA VAL A 237 -2.29 1.82 20.32
C VAL A 237 -1.20 1.86 19.25
N VAL A 238 -1.13 0.81 18.43
CA VAL A 238 -0.25 0.71 17.26
C VAL A 238 -1.07 0.84 15.98
N ILE A 239 -0.55 1.58 15.00
CA ILE A 239 -1.15 1.82 13.68
C ILE A 239 -0.20 1.43 12.54
N GLY A 240 -0.72 1.23 11.33
CA GLY A 240 0.11 0.97 10.14
C GLY A 240 0.45 -0.50 9.88
N GLN A 241 -0.32 -1.44 10.43
CA GLN A 241 -0.06 -2.85 10.19
C GLN A 241 -0.29 -3.23 8.72
N ARG A 242 0.54 -4.15 8.19
CA ARG A 242 0.42 -4.75 6.85
C ARG A 242 0.40 -6.28 6.93
N VAL A 243 -0.31 -6.81 7.92
CA VAL A 243 -0.45 -8.26 8.16
C VAL A 243 -1.71 -8.79 7.49
N ALA A 244 -2.88 -8.26 7.80
CA ALA A 244 -4.17 -8.74 7.31
C ALA A 244 -5.27 -7.68 7.47
N MET A 245 -6.45 -7.91 6.87
CA MET A 245 -7.64 -7.08 7.15
C MET A 245 -8.01 -7.14 8.64
N SER A 246 -8.39 -6.00 9.21
CA SER A 246 -9.02 -5.96 10.51
C SER A 246 -10.48 -6.41 10.46
N SER A 247 -11.09 -6.59 11.63
CA SER A 247 -12.55 -6.79 11.71
C SER A 247 -13.35 -5.60 11.17
N GLY A 248 -12.82 -4.37 11.34
CA GLY A 248 -13.43 -3.15 10.82
C GLY A 248 -13.36 -3.08 9.29
N ASP A 249 -12.23 -3.46 8.68
CA ASP A 249 -12.09 -3.54 7.22
C ASP A 249 -13.13 -4.50 6.63
N ILE A 250 -13.21 -5.71 7.19
CA ILE A 250 -14.17 -6.74 6.75
C ILE A 250 -15.60 -6.22 6.86
N GLN A 251 -15.98 -5.62 8.00
CA GLN A 251 -17.34 -5.14 8.21
C GLN A 251 -17.69 -3.98 7.26
N ARG A 252 -16.73 -3.08 6.99
CA ARG A 252 -16.93 -1.99 6.02
C ARG A 252 -17.16 -2.50 4.62
N ILE A 253 -16.35 -3.46 4.15
CA ILE A 253 -16.53 -4.07 2.83
C ILE A 253 -17.90 -4.76 2.76
N ARG A 254 -18.29 -5.51 3.79
CA ARG A 254 -19.61 -6.15 3.87
C ARG A 254 -20.74 -5.13 3.77
N ASN A 255 -20.71 -4.08 4.58
CA ASN A 255 -21.73 -3.04 4.58
C ASN A 255 -21.82 -2.31 3.23
N MET A 256 -20.67 -2.00 2.61
CA MET A 256 -20.61 -1.33 1.30
C MET A 256 -21.16 -2.20 0.17
N TYR A 257 -20.83 -3.50 0.15
CA TYR A 257 -21.26 -4.46 -0.86
C TYR A 257 -22.56 -5.21 -0.50
N GLN A 258 -23.21 -4.82 0.61
CA GLN A 258 -24.46 -5.40 1.12
C GLN A 258 -24.37 -6.92 1.27
N CYS A 259 -23.28 -7.36 1.88
CA CYS A 259 -23.19 -8.61 2.62
C CYS A 259 -23.51 -8.33 4.11
#